data_AF-A0A1Q6Z7S9-F1
#
_entry.id   AF-A0A1Q6Z7S9-F1
#
_cell.length_a   1.000
_cell.length_b   1.000
_cell.length_c   1.000
_cell.angle_alpha   90.00
_cell.angle_beta   90.00
_cell.angle_gamma   90.00
#
_symmetry.space_group_name_H-M   'P 1'
#
loop_
_entity.id
_entity.type
_entity.pdbx_description
1 polymer ?
#
loop_
_entity_poly.entity_id
_entity_poly.type
_entity_poly.pdbx_seq_one_letter_code
_entity_poly.pdbx_strand_id
1 'polypeptide(L)' 'MVKSKFMQSLDSHVYLELSHLANEKGVSVQELIRARIIPDWIRTKIARSRRGFGDSVTRRQGRIWA' A
#
# COMPACT_ATOMS: atom_id res chain seq x y z
N MET A 1 -9.81 6.40 -3.17
CA MET A 1 -9.20 5.31 -2.37
C MET A 1 -9.28 5.68 -0.90
N VAL A 2 -9.96 4.88 -0.09
CA VAL A 2 -9.95 5.07 1.37
C VAL A 2 -8.54 4.73 1.88
N LYS A 3 -7.90 5.68 2.58
CA LYS A 3 -6.60 5.47 3.21
C LYS A 3 -6.84 5.07 4.67
N SER A 4 -6.40 3.87 5.05
CA SER A 4 -6.41 3.43 6.46
C SER A 4 -5.15 3.94 7.17
N LYS A 5 -5.32 4.53 8.36
CA LYS A 5 -4.22 5.00 9.21
C LYS A 5 -3.81 3.87 10.17
N PHE A 6 -2.55 3.48 10.12
CA PHE A 6 -1.95 2.56 11.09
C PHE A 6 -1.07 3.36 12.05
N MET A 7 -1.33 3.25 13.34
CA MET A 7 -0.54 3.90 14.39
C MET A 7 0.22 2.82 15.15
N GLN A 8 1.53 3.00 15.26
CA GLN A 8 2.42 2.10 15.98
C GLN A 8 3.31 2.91 16.91
N SER A 9 3.43 2.45 18.15
CA SER A 9 4.41 2.96 19.10
C SER A 9 5.72 2.20 18.92
N LEU A 10 6.83 2.94 18.93
CA LEU A 10 8.18 2.40 18.89
C LEU A 10 8.94 2.89 20.11
N ASP A 11 9.89 2.09 20.56
CA ASP A 11 10.90 2.56 21.51
C ASP A 11 11.65 3.77 20.91
N SER A 12 12.01 4.73 21.76
CA SER A 12 12.61 6.00 21.31
C SER A 12 13.96 5.78 20.63
N HIS A 13 14.78 4.84 21.11
CA HIS A 13 16.07 4.55 20.50
C HIS A 13 15.90 3.89 19.13
N VAL A 14 14.95 2.95 19.02
CA VAL A 14 14.61 2.31 17.73
C VAL A 14 14.12 3.34 16.72
N TYR A 15 13.29 4.30 17.15
CA TYR A 15 12.81 5.37 16.26
C TYR A 15 13.93 6.27 15.75
N LEU A 16 14.91 6.61 16.60
CA LEU A 16 16.05 7.44 16.20
C LEU A 16 16.91 6.74 15.14
N GLU A 17 17.25 5.47 15.34
CA GLU A 17 17.99 4.67 14.37
C GLU A 17 17.26 4.58 13.01
N LEU A 18 15.94 4.30 13.05
CA LEU A 18 15.12 4.30 11.84
C LEU A 18 15.07 5.66 11.15
N SER A 19 15.08 6.75 11.92
CA SER A 19 15.07 8.11 11.39
C SER A 19 16.38 8.45 10.69
N HIS A 20 17.52 8.06 11.25
CA HIS A 20 18.82 8.22 10.60
C HIS A 20 18.89 7.46 9.27
N LEU A 21 18.53 6.17 9.29
CA LEU A 21 18.52 5.33 8.08
C LEU A 21 17.55 5.84 7.00
N ALA A 22 16.39 6.37 7.40
CA ALA A 22 15.42 6.93 6.48
C ALA A 22 15.95 8.22 5.84
N ASN A 23 16.61 9.07 6.63
CA ASN A 23 17.25 10.30 6.15
C ASN A 23 18.36 10.02 5.14
N GLU A 24 19.24 9.05 5.42
CA GLU A 24 20.30 8.62 4.49
C GLU A 24 19.74 8.14 3.14
N LYS A 25 18.53 7.58 3.14
CA LYS A 25 17.86 7.06 1.95
C LYS A 25 16.93 8.07 1.29
N GLY A 26 16.75 9.26 1.88
CA GLY A 26 15.82 10.28 1.38
C GLY A 26 14.34 9.85 1.41
N VAL A 27 13.95 8.99 2.34
CA VAL A 27 12.57 8.49 2.50
C VAL A 27 12.05 8.76 3.91
N SER A 28 10.74 8.65 4.12
CA SER A 28 10.18 8.70 5.47
C SER A 28 10.39 7.39 6.25
N VAL A 29 10.39 7.47 7.58
CA VAL A 29 10.42 6.27 8.47
C VAL A 29 9.30 5.30 8.12
N GLN A 30 8.11 5.80 7.79
CA GLN A 30 6.98 4.97 7.36
C GLN A 30 7.23 4.25 6.04
N GLU A 31 7.90 4.90 5.08
CA GLU A 31 8.28 4.28 3.80
C GLU A 31 9.34 3.20 3.99
N LEU A 32 10.33 3.46 4.84
CA LEU A 32 11.37 2.50 5.20
C LEU A 32 10.78 1.23 5.83
N ILE A 33 9.91 1.39 6.83
CA ILE A 33 9.22 0.28 7.50
C ILE A 33 8.36 -0.50 6.48
N ARG A 34 7.61 0.19 5.62
CA ARG A 34 6.81 -0.47 4.57
C ARG A 34 7.66 -1.25 3.56
N ALA A 35 8.82 -0.74 3.19
CA ALA A 35 9.71 -1.40 2.23
C ALA A 35 10.24 -2.73 2.76
N ARG A 36 10.57 -2.80 4.05
CA ARG A 36 11.11 -4.02 4.68
C ARG A 36 10.03 -5.02 5.10
N ILE A 37 8.86 -4.54 5.52
CA ILE A 37 7.82 -5.40 6.13
C ILE A 37 6.83 -5.94 5.12
N ILE A 38 6.48 -5.20 4.05
CA ILE A 38 5.46 -5.66 3.09
C ILE A 38 6.05 -6.73 2.16
N PRO A 39 5.71 -8.03 2.33
CA PRO A 39 6.25 -9.10 1.51
C PRO A 39 5.61 -9.12 0.13
N ASP A 40 6.27 -9.76 -0.83
CA ASP A 40 5.86 -9.75 -2.25
C ASP A 40 4.48 -10.40 -2.49
N TRP A 41 4.11 -11.40 -1.69
CA TRP A 41 2.77 -12.01 -1.79
C TRP A 41 1.67 -11.02 -1.42
N ILE A 42 1.91 -10.08 -0.49
CA ILE A 42 0.98 -8.98 -0.17
C ILE A 42 0.94 -7.98 -1.31
N ARG A 43 2.09 -7.57 -1.86
CA ARG A 43 2.16 -6.67 -3.03
C ARG A 43 1.36 -7.20 -4.21
N THR A 44 1.48 -8.51 -4.45
CA THR A 44 0.75 -9.21 -5.51
C THR A 44 -0.77 -9.24 -5.25
N LYS A 45 -1.21 -9.41 -4.00
CA LYS A 45 -2.64 -9.31 -3.63
C LYS A 45 -3.16 -7.89 -3.86
N ILE A 46 -2.41 -6.86 -3.44
CA ILE A 46 -2.76 -5.45 -3.68
C ILE A 46 -2.90 -5.17 -5.19
N ALA A 47 -1.94 -5.63 -6.00
CA ALA A 47 -1.97 -5.45 -7.46
C ALA A 47 -3.15 -6.17 -8.13
N ARG A 48 -3.57 -7.32 -7.60
CA ARG A 48 -4.77 -8.05 -8.07
C ARG A 48 -6.06 -7.37 -7.65
N SER A 49 -6.19 -6.95 -6.39
CA SER A 49 -7.36 -6.20 -5.91
C SER A 49 -7.55 -4.88 -6.65
N ARG A 50 -6.45 -4.23 -7.08
CA ARG A 50 -6.51 -3.04 -7.93
C ARG A 50 -7.07 -3.31 -9.33
N ARG A 51 -6.81 -4.49 -9.91
CA ARG A 51 -7.35 -4.88 -11.22
C ARG A 51 -8.83 -5.26 -11.14
N GLY A 52 -9.26 -5.95 -10.08
CA GLY A 52 -10.65 -6.38 -9.93
C GLY A 52 -11.68 -5.28 -9.66
N PHE A 53 -11.26 -4.04 -9.40
CA PHE A 53 -12.17 -2.91 -9.13
C PHE A 53 -12.53 -2.09 -10.39
N GLY A 54 -11.79 -2.25 -11.50
CA GLY A 54 -12.01 -1.52 -12.75
C GLY A 54 -12.91 -2.23 -13.76
N ASP A 55 -13.05 -3.55 -13.65
CA ASP A 55 -13.75 -4.38 -14.66
C ASP A 55 -15.28 -4.50 -14.44
N SER A 56 -15.79 -3.93 -13.35
CA SER A 56 -17.20 -4.08 -12.94
C SER A 56 -18.14 -3.02 -13.52
N VAL A 57 -17.63 -1.98 -14.18
CA VAL A 57 -18.44 -0.82 -14.62
C VAL A 57 -18.95 -0.92 -16.07
N THR A 58 -18.48 -1.86 -16.91
CA THR A 58 -18.85 -1.88 -18.35
C THR A 58 -19.63 -3.10 -18.84
N ARG A 59 -20.22 -3.95 -17.97
CA ARG A 59 -21.05 -5.09 -18.40
C ARG A 59 -22.57 -4.93 -18.17
N ARG A 60 -23.10 -3.70 -18.27
CA ARG A 60 -24.56 -3.46 -18.35
C ARG A 60 -24.92 -2.31 -19.29
N GLN A 61 -24.58 -2.41 -20.57
CA GLN A 61 -25.30 -1.72 -21.64
C GLN A 61 -25.03 -2.43 -22.97
N GLY A 62 -25.98 -3.24 -23.44
CA GLY A 62 -25.79 -4.00 -24.68
C GLY A 62 -26.68 -5.23 -24.80
N ARG A 63 -27.95 -5.12 -24.44
CA ARG A 63 -28.97 -6.07 -24.90
C ARG A 63 -30.25 -5.27 -25.19
N ILE A 64 -30.30 -4.69 -26.38
CA ILE A 64 -31.50 -4.11 -26.97
C ILE A 64 -31.68 -4.87 -28.29
N TRP A 65 -32.74 -5.69 -28.33
CA TRP A 65 -33.52 -6.20 -29.46
C TRP A 65 -32.84 -6.36 -30.84
N ALA A 66 -32.77 -7.63 -31.28
CA ALA A 66 -32.93 -8.04 -32.67
C ALA A 66 -33.84 -9.28 -32.68
#